data_AF-A0A7X0EBR4-F1
#
_entry.id   AF-A0A7X0EBR4-F1
#
_cell.length_a   1.000
_cell.length_b   1.000
_cell.length_c   1.000
_cell.angle_alpha   90.00
_cell.angle_beta   90.00
_cell.angle_gamma   90.00
#
_symmetry.space_group_name_H-M   'P 1'
#
loop_
_entity.id
_entity.type
_entity.pdbx_description
1 polymer ?
#
loop_
_entity_poly.entity_id
_entity_poly.type
_entity_poly.pdbx_seq_one_letter_code
_entity_poly.pdbx_strand_id
1 'polypeptide(L)'
;MFGNIFVKSKSKKDLHFFSKEVFIILGVISYKCRDSESYQGGRYVSGEALGLTIKISEADDPDFPDYDFHINFRPIFDWGKTDRNCLDGFADIVAKHLARHDMKIVRPLEFWKSGGGWVEYGDL
;
A
#
# COMPACT_ATOMS: atom_id res chain seq x y z
N MET A 1 -0.95 -11.67 2.85
CA MET A 1 -0.17 -10.47 2.61
C MET A 1 -0.50 -9.45 3.69
N PHE A 2 0.17 -9.56 4.85
CA PHE A 2 0.06 -8.56 5.92
C PHE A 2 0.67 -7.22 5.49
N GLY A 3 0.06 -6.11 5.88
CA GLY A 3 0.59 -4.77 5.55
C GLY A 3 0.42 -4.39 4.08
N ASN A 4 -0.66 -4.81 3.43
CA ASN A 4 -0.94 -4.48 2.03
C ASN A 4 -2.27 -3.75 1.92
N ILE A 5 -2.31 -2.75 1.05
CA ILE A 5 -3.54 -2.10 0.62
C ILE A 5 -3.45 -1.85 -0.89
N PHE A 6 -4.59 -1.90 -1.56
CA PHE A 6 -4.70 -1.53 -2.96
C PHE A 6 -5.56 -0.28 -3.09
N VAL A 7 -5.18 0.62 -3.98
CA VAL A 7 -5.78 1.93 -4.13
C VAL A 7 -6.28 2.12 -5.54
N LYS A 8 -7.54 2.52 -5.65
CA LYS A 8 -8.18 2.93 -6.90
C LYS A 8 -8.25 4.45 -6.91
N SER A 9 -7.59 5.04 -7.90
CA SER A 9 -7.50 6.49 -8.04
C SER A 9 -8.64 7.02 -8.90
N LYS A 10 -9.23 8.17 -8.55
CA LYS A 10 -10.31 8.82 -9.35
C LYS A 10 -9.86 9.11 -10.79
N SER A 11 -8.59 9.44 -10.97
CA SER A 11 -7.93 9.57 -12.26
C SER A 11 -6.68 8.72 -12.23
N LYS A 12 -6.46 7.85 -13.22
CA LYS A 12 -5.21 7.10 -13.32
C LYS A 12 -4.05 8.08 -13.54
N LYS A 13 -3.34 8.40 -12.46
CA LYS A 13 -2.12 9.21 -12.49
C LYS A 13 -0.94 8.28 -12.74
N ASP A 14 0.23 8.79 -13.10
CA ASP A 14 1.42 7.95 -13.14
C ASP A 14 1.89 7.60 -11.72
N LEU A 15 2.66 6.51 -11.59
CA LEU A 15 3.16 5.99 -10.33
C LEU A 15 3.93 7.04 -9.51
N HIS A 16 4.71 7.91 -10.16
CA HIS A 16 5.51 8.91 -9.45
C HIS A 16 4.61 9.98 -8.83
N PHE A 17 3.64 10.47 -9.59
CA PHE A 17 2.70 11.46 -9.11
C PHE A 17 1.84 10.92 -7.97
N PHE A 18 1.27 9.72 -8.12
CA PHE A 18 0.48 9.07 -7.08
C PHE A 18 1.31 8.84 -5.80
N SER A 19 2.54 8.34 -5.94
CA SER A 19 3.42 8.10 -4.79
C SER A 19 3.72 9.38 -4.03
N LYS A 20 3.92 10.50 -4.74
CA LYS A 20 4.15 11.80 -4.11
C LYS A 20 2.94 12.27 -3.30
N GLU A 21 1.72 12.10 -3.81
CA GLU A 21 0.50 12.45 -3.06
C GLU A 21 0.37 11.63 -1.79
N VAL A 22 0.52 10.30 -1.88
CA VAL A 22 0.47 9.40 -0.72
C VAL A 22 1.56 9.76 0.30
N PHE A 23 2.79 10.00 -0.14
CA PHE A 23 3.89 10.36 0.75
C PHE A 23 3.68 11.71 1.44
N ILE A 24 3.09 12.70 0.77
CA ILE A 24 2.71 13.96 1.41
C ILE A 24 1.66 13.70 2.51
N ILE A 25 0.62 12.92 2.21
CA ILE A 25 -0.43 12.58 3.20
C ILE A 25 0.16 11.85 4.40
N LEU A 26 1.08 10.91 4.17
CA LEU A 26 1.70 10.10 5.22
C LEU A 26 2.90 10.78 5.91
N GLY A 27 3.25 12.02 5.53
CA GLY A 27 4.37 12.75 6.12
C GLY A 27 5.75 12.13 5.84
N VAL A 28 5.91 11.46 4.69
CA VAL A 28 7.18 10.87 4.26
C VAL A 28 8.08 11.95 3.68
N ILE A 29 9.22 12.20 4.33
CA ILE A 29 10.11 13.34 4.02
C ILE A 29 11.06 13.05 2.85
N SER A 30 11.43 11.79 2.62
CA SER A 30 12.31 11.40 1.51
C SER A 30 11.88 10.08 0.90
N TYR A 31 11.97 10.00 -0.43
CA TYR A 31 11.62 8.81 -1.19
C TYR A 31 12.57 8.59 -2.38
N LYS A 32 12.66 7.35 -2.84
CA LYS A 32 13.50 6.91 -3.96
C LYS A 32 12.66 6.12 -4.94
N CYS A 33 12.78 6.44 -6.23
CA CYS A 33 12.29 5.60 -7.31
C CYS A 33 13.29 4.46 -7.56
N ARG A 34 12.80 3.24 -7.75
CA ARG A 34 13.62 2.07 -8.06
C ARG A 34 12.98 1.24 -9.15
N ASP A 35 13.79 0.86 -10.13
CA ASP A 35 13.45 -0.16 -11.11
C ASP A 35 13.87 -1.52 -10.56
N SER A 36 13.03 -2.53 -10.73
CA SER A 36 13.29 -3.88 -10.22
C SER A 36 12.51 -4.90 -11.04
N GLU A 37 13.24 -5.75 -11.76
CA GLU A 37 12.66 -6.82 -12.60
C GLU A 37 11.89 -7.87 -11.80
N SER A 38 12.10 -7.93 -10.48
CA SER A 38 11.44 -8.87 -9.56
C SER A 38 10.22 -8.27 -8.82
N TYR A 39 9.84 -7.04 -9.13
CA TYR A 39 8.69 -6.36 -8.51
C TYR A 39 7.52 -6.29 -9.49
N GLN A 40 6.29 -6.40 -8.98
CA GLN A 40 5.05 -6.24 -9.74
C GLN A 40 5.05 -4.89 -10.49
N GLY A 41 4.85 -4.92 -11.81
CA GLY A 41 4.97 -3.74 -12.70
C GLY A 41 6.40 -3.24 -13.00
N GLY A 42 7.44 -3.92 -12.50
CA GLY A 42 8.85 -3.64 -12.78
C GLY A 42 9.43 -2.37 -12.12
N ARG A 43 8.59 -1.57 -11.44
CA ARG A 43 8.94 -0.26 -10.86
C ARG A 43 8.20 -0.02 -9.57
N TYR A 44 8.89 0.57 -8.59
CA TYR A 44 8.27 1.02 -7.35
C TYR A 44 8.90 2.31 -6.84
N VAL A 45 8.12 3.08 -6.09
CA VAL A 45 8.63 4.20 -5.30
C VAL A 45 8.62 3.79 -3.84
N SER A 46 9.72 4.02 -3.13
CA SER A 46 9.85 3.68 -1.72
C SER A 46 10.20 4.89 -0.88
N GLY A 47 9.59 4.98 0.29
CA GLY A 47 9.90 5.99 1.30
C GLY A 47 9.88 5.37 2.70
N GLU A 48 10.35 6.13 3.68
CA GLU A 48 10.42 5.67 5.07
C GLU A 48 9.69 6.67 5.98
N ALA A 49 8.80 6.16 6.84
CA ALA A 49 8.14 6.93 7.88
C ALA A 49 7.73 6.03 9.05
N LEU A 50 7.76 6.56 10.27
CA LEU A 50 7.25 5.87 11.48
C LEU A 50 7.85 4.47 11.71
N GLY A 51 9.11 4.25 11.36
CA GLY A 51 9.76 2.94 11.49
C GLY A 51 9.40 1.92 10.39
N LEU A 52 8.66 2.35 9.36
CA LEU A 52 8.23 1.53 8.24
C LEU A 52 8.81 2.02 6.91
N THR A 53 9.25 1.08 6.09
CA THR A 53 9.39 1.27 4.65
C THR A 53 8.01 1.12 4.00
N ILE A 54 7.63 2.15 3.25
CA ILE A 54 6.41 2.19 2.45
C ILE A 54 6.85 2.03 0.99
N LYS A 55 6.32 1.02 0.30
CA LYS A 55 6.57 0.79 -1.13
C LYS A 55 5.27 0.95 -1.89
N ILE A 56 5.32 1.66 -3.00
CA ILE A 56 4.19 1.91 -3.88
C ILE A 56 4.55 1.43 -5.28
N SER A 57 3.72 0.59 -5.86
CA SER A 57 3.85 0.09 -7.23
C SER A 57 2.50 0.12 -7.94
N GLU A 58 2.49 -0.15 -9.25
CA GLU A 58 1.26 -0.45 -9.96
C GLU A 58 0.67 -1.76 -9.42
N ALA A 59 -0.65 -1.85 -9.32
CA ALA A 59 -1.33 -3.09 -8.95
C ALA A 59 -1.42 -4.03 -10.16
N ASP A 60 -1.07 -5.30 -9.96
CA ASP A 60 -1.22 -6.37 -10.95
C ASP A 60 -1.88 -7.63 -10.35
N ASP A 61 -2.55 -7.47 -9.20
CA ASP A 61 -3.17 -8.57 -8.47
C ASP A 61 -4.48 -9.00 -9.17
N PRO A 62 -4.61 -10.30 -9.56
CA PRO A 62 -5.78 -10.79 -10.26
C PRO A 62 -7.07 -10.75 -9.43
N ASP A 63 -6.98 -10.71 -8.09
CA ASP A 63 -8.14 -10.58 -7.21
C ASP A 63 -8.66 -9.13 -7.13
N PHE A 64 -7.84 -8.16 -7.56
CA PHE A 64 -8.16 -6.71 -7.51
C PHE A 64 -7.89 -6.00 -8.85
N PRO A 65 -8.48 -6.46 -9.97
CA PRO A 65 -8.14 -5.97 -11.32
C PRO A 65 -8.52 -4.50 -11.58
N ASP A 66 -9.44 -3.96 -10.77
CA ASP A 66 -9.92 -2.59 -10.89
C ASP A 66 -9.07 -1.55 -10.14
N TYR A 67 -8.08 -1.99 -9.36
CA TYR A 67 -7.23 -1.12 -8.56
C TYR A 67 -5.99 -0.71 -9.34
N ASP A 68 -5.53 0.54 -9.16
CA ASP A 68 -4.44 1.10 -9.95
C ASP A 68 -3.08 0.89 -9.28
N PHE A 69 -3.04 0.96 -7.95
CA PHE A 69 -1.80 0.95 -7.18
C PHE A 69 -1.84 -0.01 -6.02
N HIS A 70 -0.67 -0.54 -5.69
CA HIS A 70 -0.43 -1.37 -4.53
C HIS A 70 0.51 -0.64 -3.57
N ILE A 71 0.15 -0.60 -2.30
CA ILE A 71 0.99 -0.06 -1.23
C ILE A 71 1.32 -1.20 -0.26
N ASN A 72 2.62 -1.42 -0.05
CA ASN A 72 3.15 -2.41 0.85
C ASN A 72 3.93 -1.75 1.99
N PHE A 73 3.61 -2.14 3.22
CA PHE A 73 4.28 -1.68 4.44
C PHE A 73 5.20 -2.78 4.97
N ARG A 74 6.44 -2.40 5.29
CA ARG A 74 7.43 -3.28 5.94
C ARG A 74 8.18 -2.53 7.02
N PRO A 75 8.69 -3.17 8.07
CA PRO A 75 9.62 -2.53 8.99
C PRO A 75 10.91 -2.09 8.29
N ILE A 76 11.47 -0.94 8.70
CA ILE A 76 12.80 -0.49 8.24
C ILE A 76 13.89 -1.46 8.73
N PHE A 77 13.74 -1.95 9.96
CA PHE A 77 14.64 -2.90 10.57
C PHE A 77 13.88 -4.16 10.97
N ASP A 78 14.31 -5.31 10.45
CA ASP A 78 13.75 -6.60 10.83
C ASP A 78 14.62 -7.23 11.92
N TRP A 79 14.27 -6.97 13.18
CA TRP A 79 14.96 -7.56 14.36
C TRP A 79 14.49 -9.00 14.66
N GLY A 80 13.66 -9.61 13.79
CA GLY A 80 13.16 -10.97 13.98
C GLY A 80 11.73 -11.19 13.45
N LYS A 81 10.83 -11.74 14.27
CA LYS A 81 9.42 -11.96 13.88
C LYS A 81 8.67 -10.63 13.91
N THR A 82 8.58 -9.96 12.76
CA THR A 82 7.63 -8.87 12.58
C THR A 82 6.21 -9.34 12.94
N ASP A 83 5.56 -8.66 13.89
CA ASP A 83 4.17 -8.98 14.25
C ASP A 83 3.26 -8.61 13.07
N ARG A 84 2.71 -9.66 12.47
CA ARG A 84 1.77 -9.60 11.34
C ARG A 84 0.53 -8.77 11.68
N ASN A 85 0.04 -8.85 12.91
CA ASN A 85 -1.14 -8.10 13.35
C ASN A 85 -0.85 -6.59 13.44
N CYS A 86 0.40 -6.23 13.77
CA CYS A 86 0.82 -4.84 13.84
C CYS A 86 0.85 -4.20 12.45
N LEU A 87 1.40 -4.90 11.45
CA LEU A 87 1.38 -4.44 10.05
C LEU A 87 -0.04 -4.29 9.50
N ASP A 88 -0.95 -5.20 9.84
CA ASP A 88 -2.35 -5.10 9.43
C ASP A 88 -3.11 -3.97 10.13
N GLY A 89 -2.85 -3.76 11.43
CA GLY A 89 -3.36 -2.61 12.15
C GLY A 89 -2.89 -1.29 11.53
N PHE A 90 -1.61 -1.22 11.14
CA PHE A 90 -1.08 -0.06 10.44
C PHE A 90 -1.73 0.13 9.06
N ALA A 91 -1.87 -0.94 8.27
CA ALA A 91 -2.54 -0.90 6.98
C ALA A 91 -4.00 -0.43 7.11
N ASP A 92 -4.73 -0.86 8.14
CA ASP A 92 -6.10 -0.39 8.43
C ASP A 92 -6.13 1.11 8.76
N ILE A 93 -5.21 1.59 9.59
CA ILE A 93 -5.10 3.02 9.94
C ILE A 93 -4.79 3.85 8.69
N VAL A 94 -3.82 3.43 7.88
CA VAL A 94 -3.46 4.13 6.65
C VAL A 94 -4.60 4.10 5.64
N ALA A 95 -5.28 2.96 5.47
CA ALA A 95 -6.44 2.85 4.59
C ALA A 95 -7.55 3.84 5.00
N LYS A 96 -7.91 3.88 6.30
CA LYS A 96 -8.88 4.86 6.82
C LYS A 96 -8.42 6.30 6.61
N HIS A 97 -7.13 6.56 6.76
CA HIS A 97 -6.60 7.91 6.58
C HIS A 97 -6.65 8.35 5.12
N LEU A 98 -6.12 7.55 4.20
CA LEU A 98 -6.12 7.82 2.76
C LEU A 98 -7.55 7.88 2.20
N ALA A 99 -8.50 7.10 2.72
CA ALA A 99 -9.91 7.18 2.33
C ALA A 99 -10.55 8.55 2.64
N ARG A 100 -10.05 9.27 3.65
CA ARG A 100 -10.48 10.66 3.93
C ARG A 100 -9.92 11.67 2.91
N HIS A 101 -9.01 11.24 2.05
CA HIS A 101 -8.42 12.02 0.95
C HIS A 101 -8.95 11.54 -0.41
N ASP A 102 -10.23 11.17 -0.49
CA ASP A 102 -10.92 10.84 -1.75
C ASP A 102 -10.36 9.63 -2.51
N MET A 103 -9.74 8.69 -1.80
CA MET A 103 -9.22 7.45 -2.38
C MET A 103 -10.12 6.27 -2.03
N LYS A 104 -10.44 5.42 -3.01
CA LYS A 104 -11.04 4.12 -2.73
C LYS A 104 -9.95 3.10 -2.50
N ILE A 105 -10.06 2.37 -1.41
CA ILE A 105 -9.00 1.50 -0.92
C ILE A 105 -9.61 0.16 -0.55
N VAL A 106 -8.89 -0.91 -0.88
CA VAL A 106 -9.19 -2.24 -0.36
C VAL A 106 -8.00 -2.76 0.42
N ARG A 107 -8.29 -3.32 1.59
CA ARG A 107 -7.33 -4.05 2.41
C ARG A 107 -7.70 -5.53 2.42
N PRO A 108 -6.89 -6.42 1.86
CA PRO A 108 -7.12 -7.86 1.99
C PRO A 108 -7.01 -8.28 3.47
N LEU A 109 -7.94 -9.11 3.93
CA LEU A 109 -7.90 -9.72 5.25
C LEU A 109 -7.29 -11.11 5.14
N GLU A 110 -6.15 -11.32 5.80
CA GLU A 110 -5.65 -12.68 5.98
C GLU A 110 -6.11 -13.27 7.30
N PHE A 111 -7.28 -13.92 7.26
CA PHE A 111 -7.56 -14.99 8.21
C PHE A 111 -7.33 -16.33 7.49
N TRP A 112 -6.26 -17.02 7.90
CA TRP A 112 -5.93 -18.42 7.65
C TRP A 112 -6.91 -19.21 6.74
N LYS A 113 -6.56 -19.29 5.44
CA LYS A 113 -7.05 -20.19 4.37
C LYS A 113 -8.45 -19.96 3.75
N SER A 114 -8.43 -19.88 2.41
CA SER A 114 -9.51 -20.08 1.44
C SER A 114 -10.69 -19.09 1.50
N GLY A 115 -10.70 -18.11 0.58
CA GLY A 115 -11.76 -17.11 0.46
C GLY A 115 -11.52 -15.88 1.34
N GLY A 116 -10.28 -15.38 1.38
CA GLY A 116 -9.91 -14.22 2.18
C GLY A 116 -10.82 -13.03 1.87
N GLY A 117 -11.54 -12.55 2.88
CA GLY A 117 -12.35 -11.36 2.76
C GLY A 117 -11.46 -10.12 2.58
N TRP A 118 -12.09 -9.00 2.30
CA TRP A 118 -11.41 -7.72 2.28
C TRP A 118 -12.26 -6.68 2.98
N VAL A 119 -11.64 -5.57 3.36
CA VAL A 119 -12.33 -4.38 3.85
C VAL A 119 -12.14 -3.27 2.83
N GLU A 120 -13.24 -2.64 2.45
CA GLU A 120 -13.22 -1.46 1.59
C GLU A 120 -13.31 -0.19 2.44
N TYR A 121 -12.63 0.86 1.99
CA TYR A 121 -12.62 2.17 2.61
C TYR A 121 -12.76 3.23 1.51
N GLY A 122 -13.58 4.26 1.80
CA GLY A 122 -13.84 5.36 0.87
C GLY A 122 -14.86 5.00 -0.20
N ASP A 123 -15.43 6.05 -0.80
CA ASP A 123 -16.37 5.97 -1.91
C ASP A 123 -15.69 6.49 -3.19
N LEU A 124 -15.94 5.87 -4.34
CA LEU A 124 -15.44 6.36 -5.64
C LEU A 124 -16.37 7.39 -6.26
#